data_AF-A0A832XB24-F1
#
_entry.id   AF-A0A832XB24-F1
#
_cell.length_a   1.000
_cell.length_b   1.000
_cell.length_c   1.000
_cell.angle_alpha   90.00
_cell.angle_beta   90.00
_cell.angle_gamma   90.00
#
_symmetry.space_group_name_H-M   'P 1'
#
loop_
_entity.id
_entity.type
_entity.pdbx_description
1 polymer ?
#
loop_
_entity_poly.entity_id
_entity_poly.type
_entity_poly.pdbx_seq_one_letter_code
_entity_poly.pdbx_strand_id
1 'polypeptide(L)'
;MRILEVKGETVSCLPDKLVTLDRCRFCSHSRYFEAGGMRVISPARAYCSRSGAGDEVDLKAVTRVWCDDMVGEGYRSIMSIIS
;
A
#
# COMPACT_ATOMS: atom_id res chain seq x y z
N MET A 1 11.18 -0.97 7.23
CA MET A 1 9.99 -1.29 6.41
C MET A 1 9.31 -2.51 6.99
N ARG A 2 7.98 -2.54 7.05
CA ARG A 2 7.18 -3.70 7.46
C ARG A 2 6.65 -4.44 6.24
N ILE A 3 6.51 -5.75 6.35
CA ILE A 3 5.83 -6.59 5.35
C ILE A 3 4.49 -7.00 5.96
N LEU A 4 3.41 -6.56 5.32
CA LEU A 4 2.05 -6.87 5.75
C LEU A 4 1.52 -8.00 4.87
N GLU A 5 1.14 -9.11 5.49
CA GLU A 5 0.49 -10.21 4.77
C GLU A 5 -0.97 -9.87 4.46
N VAL A 6 -1.40 -10.21 3.25
CA VAL A 6 -2.78 -10.07 2.84
C VAL A 6 -3.59 -11.26 3.35
N LYS A 7 -4.74 -10.97 3.95
CA LYS A 7 -5.76 -11.94 4.32
C LYS A 7 -7.06 -11.54 3.64
N GLY A 8 -7.47 -12.33 2.63
CA GLY A 8 -8.58 -11.97 1.75
C GLY A 8 -8.27 -10.69 0.98
N GLU A 9 -9.06 -9.64 1.18
CA GLU A 9 -8.88 -8.33 0.53
C GLU A 9 -8.31 -7.27 1.48
N THR A 10 -7.74 -7.69 2.61
CA THR A 10 -7.30 -6.78 3.69
C THR A 10 -5.89 -7.06 4.16
N VAL A 11 -5.25 -6.04 4.74
CA VAL A 11 -4.00 -6.14 5.49
C VAL A 11 -4.22 -5.70 6.93
N SER A 12 -3.52 -6.33 7.87
CA SER A 12 -3.38 -5.81 9.23
C SER A 12 -2.38 -4.66 9.20
N CYS A 13 -2.89 -3.43 9.07
CA CYS A 13 -2.08 -2.22 9.01
C CYS A 13 -1.47 -1.89 10.39
N LEU A 14 -2.27 -2.07 11.44
CA LEU A 14 -1.88 -2.10 12.85
C LEU A 14 -2.53 -3.35 13.49
N PRO A 15 -2.10 -3.79 14.70
CA PRO A 15 -2.59 -5.02 15.34
C PRO A 15 -4.12 -5.18 15.30
N ASP A 16 -4.86 -4.09 15.55
CA ASP A 16 -6.32 -4.09 15.58
C ASP A 16 -6.97 -3.24 14.48
N LYS A 17 -6.20 -2.85 13.45
CA LYS A 17 -6.73 -2.06 12.33
C LYS A 17 -6.47 -2.73 11.00
N LEU A 18 -7.55 -3.30 10.45
CA LEU A 18 -7.59 -3.81 9.09
C LEU A 18 -7.83 -2.67 8.09
N VAL A 19 -7.16 -2.76 6.96
CA VAL A 19 -7.33 -1.83 5.83
C VAL A 19 -7.50 -2.65 4.57
N THR A 20 -8.49 -2.31 3.74
CA THR A 20 -8.70 -2.96 2.45
C THR A 20 -7.55 -2.65 1.50
N LEU A 21 -7.24 -3.56 0.58
CA LEU A 21 -6.23 -3.33 -0.45
C LEU A 21 -6.57 -2.12 -1.32
N ASP A 22 -7.85 -1.91 -1.63
CA ASP A 22 -8.34 -0.74 -2.36
C ASP A 22 -7.99 0.60 -1.68
N ARG A 23 -8.04 0.64 -0.35
CA ARG A 23 -7.57 1.81 0.41
C ARG A 23 -6.06 1.82 0.49
N CYS A 24 -5.44 0.68 0.79
CA CYS A 24 -4.01 0.57 1.02
C CYS A 24 -3.18 1.03 -0.20
N ARG A 25 -3.64 0.80 -1.44
CA ARG A 25 -2.97 1.26 -2.67
C ARG A 25 -2.85 2.78 -2.80
N PHE A 26 -3.65 3.53 -2.03
CA PHE A 26 -3.57 4.99 -1.94
C PHE A 26 -3.00 5.48 -0.61
N CYS A 27 -2.41 4.58 0.20
CA CYS A 27 -1.74 4.94 1.43
C CYS A 27 -0.36 5.54 1.15
N SER A 28 -0.02 6.67 1.77
CA SER A 28 1.30 7.32 1.64
C SER A 28 2.47 6.44 2.10
N HIS A 29 2.21 5.50 3.01
CA HIS A 29 3.19 4.54 3.50
C HIS A 29 3.33 3.29 2.62
N SER A 30 2.39 3.02 1.72
CA SER A 30 2.48 1.85 0.83
C SER A 30 3.56 2.07 -0.21
N ARG A 31 4.49 1.11 -0.34
CA ARG A 31 5.64 1.22 -1.26
C ARG A 31 5.57 0.26 -2.43
N TYR A 32 5.31 -1.00 -2.12
CA TYR A 32 5.22 -2.05 -3.11
C TYR A 32 4.09 -3.02 -2.76
N PHE A 33 3.53 -3.64 -3.79
CA PHE A 33 2.56 -4.73 -3.70
C PHE A 33 3.20 -5.98 -4.31
N GLU A 34 3.13 -7.12 -3.63
CA GLU A 34 3.57 -8.41 -4.18
C GLU A 34 2.39 -9.01 -4.93
N ALA A 35 2.40 -8.98 -6.25
CA ALA A 35 1.34 -9.55 -7.08
C ALA A 35 1.96 -10.59 -8.03
N GLY A 36 1.47 -11.83 -7.99
CA GLY A 36 1.99 -12.91 -8.85
C GLY A 36 3.49 -13.18 -8.66
N GLY A 37 4.03 -12.98 -7.45
CA GLY A 37 5.46 -13.12 -7.15
C GLY A 37 6.35 -11.96 -7.59
N MET A 38 5.76 -10.90 -8.16
CA MET A 38 6.47 -9.69 -8.57
C MET A 38 6.19 -8.52 -7.64
N ARG A 39 7.17 -7.65 -7.44
CA ARG A 39 6.99 -6.37 -6.72
C ARG A 39 6.53 -5.30 -7.70
N VAL A 40 5.30 -4.83 -7.51
CA VAL A 40 4.72 -3.71 -8.25
C VAL A 40 4.82 -2.46 -7.38
N ILE A 41 5.19 -1.33 -7.98
CA ILE A 41 5.27 -0.04 -7.26
C ILE A 41 3.87 0.39 -6.83
N SER A 42 3.74 0.93 -5.61
CA SER A 42 2.45 1.42 -5.13
C SER A 42 1.87 2.53 -6.02
N PRO A 43 0.58 2.47 -6.40
CA PRO A 43 -0.10 3.55 -7.11
C PRO A 43 -0.06 4.90 -6.37
N ALA A 44 -0.02 4.90 -5.03
CA ALA A 44 0.13 6.11 -4.24
C ALA A 44 1.39 6.92 -4.62
N ARG A 45 2.42 6.25 -5.15
CA ARG A 45 3.65 6.92 -5.62
C ARG A 45 3.48 7.66 -6.94
N ALA A 46 2.49 7.33 -7.76
CA ALA A 46 2.19 8.09 -8.98
C ALA A 46 1.89 9.58 -8.68
N TYR A 47 1.40 9.86 -7.47
CA TYR A 47 1.09 11.21 -7.00
C TYR A 47 2.26 11.87 -6.26
N CYS A 48 3.38 11.18 -6.08
CA CYS A 48 4.58 11.77 -5.54
C CYS A 48 5.36 12.42 -6.69
N SER A 49 5.69 13.71 -6.59
CA SER A 49 6.45 14.47 -7.61
C SER A 49 7.80 13.87 -8.03
N ARG A 50 8.31 12.89 -7.27
CA ARG A 50 9.57 12.16 -7.52
C ARG A 50 9.41 10.79 -8.17
N SER A 51 8.19 10.29 -8.34
CA SER A 51 7.92 8.95 -8.85
C SER A 51 6.93 9.08 -10.00
N GLY A 52 7.31 8.64 -11.20
CA GLY A 52 6.43 8.65 -12.38
C GLY A 52 5.20 7.77 -12.19
N ALA A 53 4.38 7.68 -13.23
CA ALA A 53 3.15 6.88 -13.24
C ALA A 53 3.39 5.48 -12.64
N GLY A 54 2.66 5.15 -11.58
CA GLY A 54 2.66 3.82 -10.99
C GLY A 54 1.78 2.90 -11.83
N ASP A 55 2.22 1.67 -12.03
CA ASP A 55 1.42 0.67 -12.73
C ASP A 55 0.17 0.31 -11.93
N GLU A 56 -0.89 -0.07 -12.65
CA GLU A 56 -2.09 -0.62 -12.01
C GLU A 56 -1.74 -1.95 -11.33
N VAL A 57 -2.15 -2.10 -10.07
CA VAL A 57 -1.92 -3.32 -9.29
C VAL A 57 -3.15 -4.21 -9.39
N ASP A 58 -3.00 -5.44 -9.88
CA ASP A 58 -4.03 -6.47 -9.75
C ASP A 58 -4.17 -6.87 -8.28
N LEU A 59 -5.12 -6.23 -7.59
CA LEU A 59 -5.36 -6.42 -6.16
C LEU A 59 -5.74 -7.86 -5.81
N LYS A 60 -6.31 -8.63 -6.75
CA LYS A 60 -6.71 -10.03 -6.50
C LYS A 60 -5.51 -10.97 -6.44
N ALA A 61 -4.40 -10.59 -7.06
CA ALA A 61 -3.16 -11.34 -7.06
C ALA A 61 -2.22 -10.94 -5.90
N VAL A 62 -2.59 -9.96 -5.08
CA VAL A 62 -1.71 -9.42 -4.04
C VAL A 62 -1.62 -10.37 -2.84
N THR A 63 -0.40 -10.75 -2.49
CA THR A 63 -0.10 -11.58 -1.32
C THR A 63 0.50 -10.78 -0.17
N ARG A 64 1.25 -9.71 -0.47
CA ARG A 64 1.96 -8.89 0.52
C ARG A 64 2.02 -7.43 0.14
N VAL A 65 2.16 -6.57 1.16
CA VAL A 65 2.39 -5.13 1.00
C VAL A 65 3.64 -4.72 1.77
N TRP A 66 4.56 -4.01 1.10
CA TRP A 66 5.69 -3.35 1.75
C TRP A 66 5.27 -1.96 2.22
N CYS A 67 5.30 -1.77 3.54
CA CYS A 67 4.83 -0.57 4.22
C CYS A 67 6.00 0.16 4.91
N ASP A 68 6.09 1.47 4.70
CA ASP A 68 7.10 2.34 5.30
C ASP A 68 6.68 2.96 6.63
N ASP A 69 5.44 2.74 7.08
CA ASP A 69 5.04 3.15 8.44
C ASP A 69 5.78 2.29 9.46
N MET A 70 6.84 2.84 10.05
CA MET A 70 7.67 2.16 11.06
C MET A 70 7.29 2.51 12.50
N VAL A 71 6.54 3.58 12.69
CA VAL A 71 6.20 4.14 14.01
C VAL A 71 4.77 3.86 14.42
N GLY A 72 3.97 3.26 13.53
CA GLY A 72 2.59 2.87 13.81
C GLY A 72 1.58 3.99 13.60
N GLU A 73 1.82 4.93 12.67
CA GLU A 73 0.84 5.97 12.31
C GLU A 73 -0.45 5.36 11.74
N GLY A 74 -0.33 4.23 11.05
CA GLY A 74 -1.43 3.56 10.36
C GLY A 74 -1.75 4.17 9.00
N TYR A 75 -2.98 3.92 8.53
CA TYR A 75 -3.42 4.35 7.20
C TYR A 75 -3.46 5.88 7.05
N ARG A 76 -2.82 6.39 5.99
CA ARG A 76 -2.81 7.80 5.60
C ARG A 76 -3.08 7.92 4.10
N SER A 77 -4.24 8.45 3.72
CA SER A 77 -4.57 8.66 2.30
C SER A 77 -3.65 9.70 1.67
N ILE A 78 -3.08 9.40 0.50
CA ILE A 78 -2.30 10.37 -0.28
C ILE A 78 -3.16 11.57 -0.69
N MET A 79 -4.47 11.37 -0.90
CA MET A 79 -5.40 12.45 -1.26
C MET A 79 -5.48 13.52 -0.16
N SER A 80 -5.38 13.13 1.11
CA SER A 80 -5.39 14.06 2.25
C SER A 80 -4.08 14.85 2.39
N ILE A 81 -3.01 14.45 1.68
CA ILE A 81 -1.69 15.08 1.75
C ILE A 81 -1.51 16.10 0.59
N ILE A 82 -2.15 15.84 -0.55
CA ILE A 82 -2.06 16.68 -1.76
C ILE A 82 -3.21 17.71 -1.89
N SER A 83 -4.10 17.79 -0.88
CA SER A 83 -5.19 18.78 -0.83
C SER A 83 -4.72 20.13 -0.30
#